data_AF-A0A2V6L0K2-F1
#
_entry.id   AF-A0A2V6L0K2-F1
#
_cell.length_a   1.000
_cell.length_b   1.000
_cell.length_c   1.000
_cell.angle_alpha   90.00
_cell.angle_beta   90.00
_cell.angle_gamma   90.00
#
_symmetry.space_group_name_H-M   'P 1'
#
loop_
_entity.id
_entity.type
_entity.pdbx_description
1 polymer ?
#
loop_
_entity_poly.entity_id
_entity_poly.type
_entity_poly.pdbx_seq_one_letter_code
_entity_poly.pdbx_strand_id
1 'polypeptide(L)'
;MSDHRVRDERRQAEEALARLRRQYELILNSAGEGIYGVDLDGNFTFINPKGAELLKWTVAELLGKPAHATIHHTKSDGSKYPVEACPVHASLRTGATQRVTNDAFWRKDGTSFRVDYVSAPIKEGGQTVGAVVTFRDITEPFRDITERKRAEKRLIGLLSIGISRGDRPK
;
A
#
# COMPACT_ATOMS: atom_id res chain seq x y z
N MET A 1 -12.20 6.18 -52.27
CA MET A 1 -11.24 5.19 -51.75
C MET A 1 -10.54 5.63 -50.45
N SER A 2 -10.47 6.93 -50.11
CA SER A 2 -9.84 7.41 -48.87
C SER A 2 -10.66 7.14 -47.59
N ASP A 3 -12.00 7.18 -47.66
CA ASP A 3 -12.88 7.09 -46.47
C ASP A 3 -12.96 5.68 -45.84
N HIS A 4 -12.81 4.61 -46.63
CA HIS A 4 -12.78 3.23 -46.12
C HIS A 4 -11.50 2.93 -45.33
N ARG A 5 -10.37 3.44 -45.80
CA ARG A 5 -9.06 3.22 -45.17
C ARG A 5 -8.93 3.97 -43.85
N VAL A 6 -9.47 5.19 -43.76
CA VAL A 6 -9.54 5.96 -42.51
C VAL A 6 -10.45 5.25 -41.48
N ARG A 7 -11.58 4.68 -41.92
CA ARG A 7 -12.47 3.90 -41.04
C ARG A 7 -11.81 2.61 -40.53
N ASP A 8 -11.06 1.92 -41.38
CA ASP A 8 -10.33 0.70 -40.99
C ASP A 8 -9.19 1.01 -40.02
N GLU A 9 -8.39 2.06 -40.28
CA GLU A 9 -7.31 2.51 -39.40
C GLU A 9 -7.85 2.94 -38.03
N ARG A 10 -8.97 3.67 -37.99
CA ARG A 10 -9.64 4.06 -36.75
C ARG A 10 -10.15 2.84 -35.98
N ARG A 11 -10.79 1.89 -36.66
CA ARG A 11 -11.29 0.67 -36.02
C ARG A 11 -10.15 -0.17 -35.43
N GLN A 12 -9.03 -0.31 -36.14
CA GLN A 12 -7.85 -1.01 -35.64
C GLN A 12 -7.26 -0.33 -34.40
N ALA A 13 -7.21 1.01 -34.39
CA ALA A 13 -6.74 1.77 -33.23
C ALA A 13 -7.67 1.61 -32.01
N GLU A 14 -8.99 1.65 -32.22
CA GLU A 14 -9.99 1.42 -31.16
C GLU A 14 -9.89 0.00 -30.58
N GLU A 15 -9.74 -1.02 -31.43
CA GLU A 15 -9.59 -2.42 -31.01
C GLU A 15 -8.27 -2.66 -30.25
N ALA A 16 -7.17 -2.04 -30.70
CA ALA A 16 -5.89 -2.09 -30.01
C ALA A 16 -5.96 -1.43 -28.63
N LEU A 17 -6.59 -0.26 -28.52
CA LEU A 17 -6.80 0.43 -27.26
C LEU A 17 -7.66 -0.39 -26.29
N ALA A 18 -8.75 -0.98 -26.78
CA ALA A 18 -9.61 -1.85 -25.99
C ALA A 18 -8.89 -3.12 -25.52
N ARG A 19 -7.98 -3.67 -26.33
CA ARG A 19 -7.15 -4.81 -25.94
C ARG A 19 -6.16 -4.42 -24.84
N LEU A 20 -5.48 -3.28 -24.98
CA LEU A 20 -4.52 -2.80 -23.99
C LEU A 20 -5.19 -2.52 -22.64
N ARG A 21 -6.36 -1.87 -22.65
CA ARG A 21 -7.16 -1.62 -21.43
C ARG A 21 -7.52 -2.92 -20.71
N ARG A 22 -8.05 -3.90 -21.45
CA ARG A 22 -8.41 -5.21 -20.87
C ARG A 22 -7.19 -5.92 -20.27
N GLN A 23 -6.05 -5.88 -20.96
CA GLN A 23 -4.83 -6.49 -20.44
C GLN A 23 -4.37 -5.81 -19.14
N TYR A 24 -4.43 -4.49 -19.09
CA TYR A 24 -4.10 -3.71 -17.89
C TYR A 24 -5.02 -4.06 -16.70
N GLU A 25 -6.34 -4.13 -16.94
CA GLU A 25 -7.31 -4.53 -15.91
C GLU A 25 -7.04 -5.94 -15.39
N LEU A 26 -6.74 -6.91 -16.26
CA LEU A 26 -6.42 -8.29 -15.85
C LEU A 26 -5.17 -8.36 -14.97
N ILE A 27 -4.13 -7.56 -15.28
CA ILE A 27 -2.91 -7.52 -14.48
C ILE A 27 -3.22 -6.93 -13.09
N LEU A 28 -3.92 -5.81 -13.03
CA LEU A 28 -4.27 -5.18 -11.75
C LEU A 28 -5.20 -6.06 -10.89
N ASN A 29 -6.11 -6.80 -11.52
CA ASN A 29 -7.07 -7.65 -10.83
C ASN A 29 -6.49 -8.99 -10.38
N SER A 30 -5.40 -9.46 -11.00
CA SER A 30 -4.74 -10.71 -10.62
C SER A 30 -3.73 -10.55 -9.48
N ALA A 31 -3.35 -9.32 -9.13
CA ALA A 31 -2.48 -9.05 -8.00
C ALA A 31 -3.17 -9.41 -6.66
N GLY A 32 -2.51 -10.24 -5.84
CA GLY A 32 -2.94 -10.51 -4.46
C GLY A 32 -2.72 -9.33 -3.51
N GLU A 33 -2.12 -8.25 -3.99
CA GLU A 33 -1.78 -7.04 -3.27
C GLU A 33 -2.65 -5.87 -3.73
N GLY A 34 -2.84 -4.89 -2.84
CA GLY A 34 -3.46 -3.63 -3.21
C GLY A 34 -2.49 -2.79 -4.03
N ILE A 35 -2.99 -2.14 -5.08
CA ILE A 35 -2.20 -1.27 -5.96
C ILE A 35 -2.97 0.01 -6.19
N TYR A 36 -2.35 1.16 -5.94
CA TYR A 36 -2.92 2.46 -6.28
C TYR A 36 -1.87 3.40 -6.89
N GLY A 37 -2.32 4.36 -7.67
CA GLY A 37 -1.51 5.45 -8.19
C GLY A 37 -1.85 6.77 -7.52
N VAL A 38 -0.86 7.66 -7.45
CA VAL A 38 -1.06 9.06 -7.10
C VAL A 38 -0.43 10.00 -8.12
N ASP A 39 -1.02 11.18 -8.28
CA ASP A 39 -0.43 12.30 -9.02
C ASP A 39 0.65 13.03 -8.19
N LEU A 40 1.16 14.14 -8.72
CA LEU A 40 2.18 14.98 -8.06
C LEU A 40 1.68 15.64 -6.78
N ASP A 41 0.37 15.87 -6.65
CA ASP A 41 -0.26 16.43 -5.46
C ASP A 41 -0.58 15.34 -4.42
N GLY A 42 -0.31 14.07 -4.75
CA GLY A 42 -0.56 12.93 -3.89
C GLY A 42 -2.02 12.47 -3.89
N ASN A 43 -2.82 12.88 -4.89
CA ASN A 43 -4.20 12.45 -5.03
C ASN A 43 -4.29 11.13 -5.79
N PHE A 44 -5.23 10.26 -5.40
CA PHE A 44 -5.43 8.99 -6.09
C PHE A 44 -5.78 9.19 -7.58
N THR A 45 -5.04 8.53 -8.45
CA THR A 45 -5.31 8.50 -9.90
C THR A 45 -5.94 7.17 -10.34
N PHE A 46 -5.67 6.10 -9.62
CA PHE A 46 -6.34 4.79 -9.77
C PHE A 46 -6.16 3.95 -8.51
N ILE A 47 -6.97 2.91 -8.37
CA ILE A 47 -6.77 1.82 -7.40
C ILE A 47 -7.36 0.52 -7.96
N ASN A 48 -6.67 -0.61 -7.74
CA ASN A 48 -7.19 -1.92 -8.13
C ASN A 48 -8.30 -2.40 -7.17
N PRO A 49 -9.17 -3.35 -7.58
CA PRO A 49 -10.25 -3.84 -6.74
C PRO A 49 -9.77 -4.40 -5.40
N LYS A 50 -8.61 -5.08 -5.37
CA LYS A 50 -8.07 -5.62 -4.12
C LYS A 50 -7.70 -4.52 -3.12
N GLY A 51 -7.10 -3.42 -3.60
CA GLY A 51 -6.77 -2.29 -2.75
C GLY A 51 -8.01 -1.59 -2.20
N ALA A 52 -9.02 -1.41 -3.05
CA ALA A 52 -10.31 -0.84 -2.66
C ALA A 52 -11.01 -1.70 -1.58
N GLU A 53 -11.03 -3.02 -1.77
CA GLU A 53 -11.54 -4.01 -0.80
C GLU A 53 -10.82 -3.90 0.55
N LEU A 54 -9.49 -3.93 0.57
CA LEU A 54 -8.70 -3.87 1.80
C LEU A 54 -8.92 -2.57 2.58
N LEU A 55 -9.05 -1.45 1.86
CA LEU A 55 -9.30 -0.13 2.44
C LEU A 55 -10.78 0.11 2.78
N LYS A 56 -11.69 -0.79 2.34
CA LYS A 56 -13.16 -0.65 2.46
C LYS A 56 -13.71 0.64 1.83
N TRP A 57 -13.11 1.04 0.73
CA TRP A 57 -13.59 2.14 -0.10
C TRP A 57 -14.05 1.63 -1.46
N THR A 58 -14.93 2.36 -2.10
CA THR A 58 -15.14 2.17 -3.54
C THR A 58 -14.08 2.92 -4.34
N VAL A 59 -13.77 2.46 -5.56
CA VAL A 59 -12.83 3.13 -6.46
C VAL A 59 -13.26 4.58 -6.70
N ALA A 60 -14.54 4.80 -7.02
CA ALA A 60 -15.08 6.12 -7.33
C ALA A 60 -14.95 7.12 -6.17
N GLU A 61 -15.01 6.65 -4.92
CA GLU A 61 -14.82 7.51 -3.76
C GLU A 61 -13.37 7.91 -3.55
N LEU A 62 -12.40 7.07 -3.93
CA LEU A 62 -10.99 7.37 -3.71
C LEU A 62 -10.41 8.28 -4.79
N LEU A 63 -10.87 8.16 -6.04
CA LEU A 63 -10.32 8.94 -7.15
C LEU A 63 -10.34 10.45 -6.86
N GLY A 64 -9.19 11.09 -7.04
CA GLY A 64 -8.97 12.51 -6.77
C GLY A 64 -8.84 12.88 -5.28
N LYS A 65 -9.00 11.96 -4.34
CA LYS A 65 -8.76 12.25 -2.91
C LYS A 65 -7.27 12.23 -2.57
N PRO A 66 -6.82 13.07 -1.63
CA PRO A 66 -5.43 13.04 -1.14
C PRO A 66 -5.17 11.73 -0.39
N ALA A 67 -4.25 10.91 -0.90
CA ALA A 67 -4.01 9.56 -0.35
C ALA A 67 -3.56 9.60 1.11
N HIS A 68 -2.64 10.51 1.44
CA HIS A 68 -2.14 10.64 2.81
C HIS A 68 -3.26 10.99 3.81
N ALA A 69 -4.04 12.04 3.53
CA ALA A 69 -5.12 12.46 4.42
C ALA A 69 -6.28 11.44 4.49
N THR A 70 -6.42 10.56 3.48
CA THR A 70 -7.52 9.59 3.41
C THR A 70 -7.19 8.27 4.09
N ILE A 71 -5.98 7.71 3.88
CA ILE A 71 -5.64 6.35 4.33
C ILE A 71 -4.36 6.27 5.18
N HIS A 72 -3.60 7.34 5.33
CA HIS A 72 -2.27 7.33 5.97
C HIS A 72 -2.05 8.50 6.94
N HIS A 73 -3.13 9.08 7.46
CA HIS A 73 -3.12 10.32 8.25
C HIS A 73 -2.69 10.12 9.71
N THR A 74 -2.68 8.88 10.21
CA THR A 74 -2.39 8.53 11.59
C THR A 74 -1.41 7.36 11.64
N LYS A 75 -0.41 7.45 12.52
CA LYS A 75 0.57 6.38 12.74
C LYS A 75 -0.05 5.22 13.50
N SER A 76 0.66 4.09 13.53
CA SER A 76 0.19 2.91 14.28
C SER A 76 0.07 3.10 15.80
N ASP A 77 0.70 4.14 16.37
CA ASP A 77 0.58 4.52 17.78
C ASP A 77 -0.57 5.49 18.08
N GLY A 78 -1.35 5.87 17.05
CA GLY A 78 -2.47 6.80 17.16
C GLY A 78 -2.09 8.28 17.03
N SER A 79 -0.80 8.62 16.96
CA SER A 79 -0.37 10.00 16.72
C SER A 79 -0.60 10.42 15.26
N LYS A 80 -0.77 11.72 15.04
CA LYS A 80 -0.90 12.28 13.67
C LYS A 80 0.36 11.93 12.87
N TYR A 81 0.16 11.48 11.63
CA TYR A 81 1.24 11.31 10.67
C TYR A 81 1.36 12.60 9.84
N PRO A 82 2.48 13.35 9.92
CA PRO A 82 2.72 14.48 9.02
C PRO A 82 2.99 14.03 7.58
N VAL A 83 2.47 14.76 6.60
CA VAL A 83 2.62 14.42 5.18
C VAL A 83 4.09 14.49 4.73
N GLU A 84 4.89 15.35 5.34
CA GLU A 84 6.31 15.54 5.01
C GLU A 84 7.16 14.32 5.37
N ALA A 85 6.67 13.51 6.31
CA ALA A 85 7.25 12.26 6.75
C ALA A 85 6.61 11.03 6.09
N CYS A 86 5.62 11.23 5.21
CA CYS A 86 4.98 10.15 4.45
C CYS A 86 5.96 9.63 3.37
N PRO A 87 6.24 8.31 3.32
CA PRO A 87 7.12 7.71 2.31
C PRO A 87 6.60 7.88 0.88
N VAL A 88 5.28 7.93 0.68
CA VAL A 88 4.72 8.25 -0.65
C VAL A 88 5.09 9.67 -1.07
N HIS A 89 4.97 10.63 -0.16
CA HIS A 89 5.38 12.01 -0.41
C HIS A 89 6.89 12.13 -0.64
N ALA A 90 7.71 11.38 0.11
CA ALA A 90 9.16 11.32 -0.11
C ALA A 90 9.51 10.75 -1.50
N SER A 91 8.78 9.74 -1.98
CA SER A 91 8.97 9.15 -3.32
C SER A 91 8.71 10.18 -4.43
N LEU A 92 7.62 10.95 -4.32
CA LEU A 92 7.28 12.02 -5.25
C LEU A 92 8.37 13.10 -5.31
N ARG A 93 8.86 13.57 -4.15
CA ARG A 93 9.87 14.64 -4.08
C ARG A 93 11.26 14.20 -4.52
N THR A 94 11.68 12.99 -4.15
CA THR A 94 13.07 12.54 -4.38
C THR A 94 13.23 11.78 -5.69
N GLY A 95 12.14 11.29 -6.28
CA GLY A 95 12.20 10.41 -7.44
C GLY A 95 12.88 9.07 -7.15
N ALA A 96 12.93 8.67 -5.87
CA ALA A 96 13.49 7.42 -5.39
C ALA A 96 12.43 6.53 -4.73
N THR A 97 12.50 5.24 -5.04
CA THR A 97 11.59 4.23 -4.48
C THR A 97 11.72 4.14 -2.96
N GLN A 98 10.59 4.20 -2.26
CA GLN A 98 10.53 3.98 -0.82
C GLN A 98 9.98 2.59 -0.51
N ARG A 99 10.58 1.91 0.46
CA ARG A 99 10.14 0.59 0.95
C ARG A 99 9.87 0.69 2.44
N VAL A 100 8.67 0.30 2.86
CA VAL A 100 8.20 0.48 4.22
C VAL A 100 7.63 -0.84 4.70
N THR A 101 8.03 -1.23 5.91
CA THR A 101 7.47 -2.39 6.57
C THR A 101 6.76 -1.98 7.84
N ASN A 102 5.72 -2.73 8.18
CA ASN A 102 5.05 -2.67 9.45
C ASN A 102 4.47 -1.29 9.79
N ASP A 103 3.90 -0.60 8.80
CA ASP A 103 3.17 0.66 8.97
C ASP A 103 1.67 0.40 9.20
N ALA A 104 0.84 1.44 9.21
CA ALA A 104 -0.62 1.31 9.30
C ALA A 104 -1.34 2.11 8.21
N PHE A 105 -2.26 1.44 7.50
CA PHE A 105 -3.26 2.10 6.66
C PHE A 105 -4.64 2.08 7.35
N TRP A 106 -5.44 3.09 7.05
CA TRP A 106 -6.75 3.33 7.63
C TRP A 106 -7.86 3.07 6.62
N ARG A 107 -8.87 2.34 7.07
CA ARG A 107 -10.06 2.00 6.30
C ARG A 107 -11.13 3.08 6.45
N LYS A 108 -12.08 3.08 5.52
CA LYS A 108 -13.23 3.99 5.55
C LYS A 108 -14.03 3.94 6.85
N ASP A 109 -14.15 2.76 7.44
CA ASP A 109 -14.88 2.53 8.69
C ASP A 109 -14.10 2.96 9.96
N GLY A 110 -12.92 3.55 9.80
CA GLY A 110 -12.06 4.00 10.88
C GLY A 110 -11.18 2.90 11.50
N THR A 111 -11.32 1.65 11.08
CA THR A 111 -10.39 0.59 11.50
C THR A 111 -9.07 0.71 10.74
N SER A 112 -7.98 0.16 11.28
CA SER A 112 -6.68 0.11 10.61
C SER A 112 -6.17 -1.32 10.43
N PHE A 113 -5.13 -1.47 9.62
CA PHE A 113 -4.41 -2.73 9.44
C PHE A 113 -2.93 -2.49 9.26
N ARG A 114 -2.13 -3.51 9.61
CA ARG A 114 -0.68 -3.46 9.42
C ARG A 114 -0.36 -3.69 7.95
N VAL A 115 0.51 -2.85 7.42
CA VAL A 115 0.82 -2.85 6.00
C VAL A 115 2.32 -2.81 5.74
N ASP A 116 2.74 -3.62 4.77
CA ASP A 116 4.01 -3.45 4.07
C ASP A 116 3.72 -2.85 2.71
N TYR A 117 4.50 -1.86 2.28
CA TYR A 117 4.29 -1.25 0.97
C TYR A 117 5.57 -0.72 0.34
N VAL A 118 5.49 -0.57 -0.99
CA VAL A 118 6.52 0.04 -1.81
C VAL A 118 5.88 1.20 -2.57
N SER A 119 6.49 2.38 -2.50
CA SER A 119 6.11 3.53 -3.32
C SER A 119 7.20 3.78 -4.36
N ALA A 120 6.88 3.51 -5.63
CA ALA A 120 7.79 3.71 -6.75
C ALA A 120 7.34 4.92 -7.59
N PRO A 121 8.24 5.86 -7.91
CA PRO A 121 7.90 7.03 -8.73
C PRO A 121 7.61 6.61 -10.17
N ILE A 122 6.59 7.21 -10.77
CA ILE A 122 6.30 7.12 -12.21
C ILE A 122 7.09 8.23 -12.90
N LYS A 123 7.85 7.89 -13.94
CA LYS A 123 8.68 8.84 -14.69
C LYS A 123 8.27 8.91 -16.15
N GLU A 124 8.14 10.12 -16.67
CA GLU A 124 7.91 10.41 -18.08
C GLU A 124 8.93 11.46 -18.53
N GLY A 125 9.65 11.20 -19.63
CA GLY A 125 10.73 12.11 -20.08
C GLY A 125 11.84 12.34 -19.05
N GLY A 126 12.04 11.42 -18.10
CA GLY A 126 12.99 11.56 -16.99
C GLY A 126 12.48 12.36 -15.79
N GLN A 127 11.29 12.95 -15.87
CA GLN A 127 10.65 13.70 -14.78
C GLN A 127 9.65 12.82 -14.04
N THR A 128 9.60 12.95 -12.71
CA THR A 128 8.56 12.30 -11.90
C THR A 128 7.21 12.96 -12.23
N VAL A 129 6.19 12.15 -12.51
CA VAL A 129 4.81 12.61 -12.80
C VAL A 129 3.78 12.05 -11.80
N GLY A 130 4.22 11.20 -10.87
CA GLY A 130 3.37 10.56 -9.88
C GLY A 130 4.10 9.41 -9.19
N ALA A 131 3.35 8.55 -8.50
CA ALA A 131 3.89 7.33 -7.91
C ALA A 131 2.86 6.18 -7.97
N VAL A 132 3.34 4.95 -8.09
CA VAL A 132 2.55 3.73 -7.84
C VAL A 132 2.93 3.18 -6.48
N VAL A 133 1.92 2.80 -5.70
CA VAL A 133 2.06 2.14 -4.42
C VAL A 133 1.49 0.73 -4.51
N THR A 134 2.31 -0.26 -4.19
CA THR A 134 1.87 -1.65 -3.97
C THR A 134 1.91 -1.94 -2.48
N PHE A 135 0.86 -2.54 -1.94
CA PHE A 135 0.73 -2.73 -0.51
C PHE A 135 0.06 -4.07 -0.15
N ARG A 136 0.49 -4.63 0.98
CA ARG A 136 0.05 -5.93 1.47
C ARG A 136 -0.40 -5.82 2.91
N ASP A 137 -1.59 -6.36 3.21
CA ASP A 137 -2.03 -6.55 4.60
C ASP A 137 -1.19 -7.66 5.24
N ILE A 138 -0.50 -7.32 6.33
CA ILE A 138 0.36 -8.22 7.10
C ILE A 138 -0.19 -8.44 8.52
N THR A 139 -1.45 -8.08 8.78
CA THR A 139 -2.04 -8.14 10.13
C THR A 139 -2.01 -9.55 10.71
N GLU A 140 -2.41 -10.57 9.94
CA GLU A 140 -2.37 -11.97 10.40
C GLU A 140 -0.93 -12.45 10.68
N PRO A 141 0.02 -12.41 9.72
CA PRO A 141 1.42 -12.78 9.99
C PRO A 141 2.04 -12.03 11.18
N PHE A 142 1.72 -10.75 11.33
CA PHE A 142 2.25 -9.93 12.42
C PHE A 142 1.72 -10.36 13.79
N ARG A 143 0.44 -10.72 13.90
CA ARG A 143 -0.17 -11.21 15.14
C ARG A 143 0.48 -12.49 15.61
N ASP A 144 0.64 -13.47 14.72
CA ASP A 144 1.26 -14.76 15.05
C ASP A 144 2.70 -14.60 15.58
N ILE A 145 3.52 -13.81 14.87
CA ILE A 145 4.91 -13.55 15.28
C ILE A 145 4.95 -12.84 16.63
N THR A 146 4.05 -11.88 16.85
CA THR A 146 4.01 -11.09 18.09
C THR A 146 3.56 -11.95 19.28
N GLU A 147 2.56 -12.80 19.10
CA GLU A 147 2.06 -13.71 20.13
C GLU A 147 3.12 -14.75 20.50
N ARG A 148 3.78 -15.36 19.52
CA ARG A 148 4.89 -16.29 19.75
C ARG A 148 6.03 -15.63 20.53
N LYS A 149 6.48 -14.44 20.11
CA LYS A 149 7.54 -13.69 20.81
C LYS A 149 7.15 -13.33 22.26
N ARG A 150 5.87 -13.03 22.51
CA ARG A 150 5.37 -12.75 23.88
C ARG A 150 5.36 -14.01 24.74
N ALA A 151 4.95 -15.16 24.18
CA ALA A 151 4.98 -16.44 24.89
C ALA A 151 6.42 -16.86 25.25
N GLU A 152 7.35 -16.75 24.30
CA GLU A 152 8.78 -17.03 24.52
C GLU A 152 9.38 -16.14 25.62
N LYS A 153 9.11 -14.82 25.59
CA LYS A 153 9.58 -13.90 26.63
C LYS A 153 9.00 -14.23 28.02
N ARG A 154 7.73 -14.64 28.11
CA ARG A 154 7.11 -15.05 29.38
C ARG A 154 7.78 -16.31 29.95
N LEU A 155 8.09 -17.28 29.11
CA LEU A 155 8.76 -18.51 29.52
C LEU A 155 10.17 -18.23 30.07
N ILE A 156 10.96 -17.40 29.37
CA ILE A 156 12.30 -16.99 29.83
C ILE A 156 12.20 -16.28 31.19
N GLY A 157 11.26 -15.33 31.34
CA GLY A 157 11.08 -14.60 32.60
C GLY A 157 10.71 -15.49 33.80
N LEU A 158 9.87 -16.51 33.60
CA LEU A 158 9.50 -17.46 34.65
C LEU A 158 10.68 -18.34 35.08
N LEU A 159 11.51 -18.79 34.13
CA LEU A 159 12.71 -19.58 34.41
C LEU A 159 13.75 -18.76 35.21
N SER A 160 13.91 -17.46 34.93
CA SER A 160 14.84 -16.59 35.66
C SER A 160 14.43 -16.35 37.12
N ILE A 161 13.13 -16.34 37.44
CA ILE A 161 12.63 -16.18 38.82
C ILE A 161 12.84 -17.46 39.65
N GLY A 162 12.79 -18.64 39.02
CA GLY A 162 12.94 -19.94 39.68
C GLY A 162 14.36 -20.24 40.21
N ILE A 163 15.40 -19.64 39.61
CA ILE A 163 16.81 -19.95 39.93
C ILE A 163 17.32 -19.14 41.15
N SER A 164 16.60 -18.11 41.62
CA SER A 164 17.06 -17.24 42.71
C SER A 164 16.62 -17.67 44.13
N ARG A 165 15.97 -18.84 44.28
CA ARG A 165 15.44 -19.33 45.58
C ARG A 165 16.15 -20.54 46.18
N GLY A 166 17.37 -20.87 45.74
CA GLY A 166 18.17 -21.94 46.32
C GLY A 166 19.61 -21.53 46.53
N ASP A 167 19.90 -20.82 47.62
CA ASP A 167 21.09 -21.09 48.46
C ASP A 167 21.19 -20.09 49.62
N ARG A 168 20.97 -20.61 50.84
CA ARG A 168 21.59 -20.09 52.06
C ARG A 168 21.99 -21.29 52.94
N PRO A 169 23.26 -21.74 52.91
CA PRO A 169 23.76 -22.62 53.93
C PRO A 169 24.13 -21.81 55.19
N LYS A 170 23.88 -22.40 56.36
CA LYS A 170 24.41 -21.96 57.66
C LYS A 170 25.85 -22.42 57.82
#